data_AF-A0A0D3ANY5-F1
#
_entry.id   AF-A0A0D3ANY5-F1
#
_cell.length_a   1.000
_cell.length_b   1.000
_cell.length_c   1.000
_cell.angle_alpha   90.00
_cell.angle_beta   90.00
_cell.angle_gamma   90.00
#
_symmetry.space_group_name_H-M   'P 1'
#
loop_
_entity.id
_entity.type
_entity.pdbx_description
1 polymer ?
#
loop_
_entity_poly.entity_id
_entity_poly.type
_entity_poly.pdbx_seq_one_letter_code
_entity_poly.pdbx_strand_id
1 'polypeptide(L)'
;MGSQSPVYKIPPTIFFGFAIDPGAQFYQDQDLQKSRNVFTHVLGSRKGGAVFGSSESFSCFSTHCCVRTREYGGVSMWNKSFSKKLRCVIIAGELVGEQVLQ
;
A
#
# COMPACT_ATOMS: atom_id res chain seq x y z
N MET A 1 10.88 -3.56 8.45
CA MET A 1 10.46 -4.88 8.96
C MET A 1 11.07 -5.95 8.08
N GLY A 2 11.97 -6.79 8.61
CA GLY A 2 12.77 -7.77 7.86
C GLY A 2 12.28 -9.21 7.95
N SER A 3 10.98 -9.45 8.13
CA SER A 3 10.40 -10.79 8.26
C SER A 3 9.91 -11.32 6.92
N GLN A 4 10.25 -12.57 6.56
CA GLN A 4 9.71 -13.27 5.40
C GLN A 4 8.53 -14.17 5.78
N SER A 5 7.52 -14.23 4.91
CA SER A 5 6.39 -15.15 5.09
C SER A 5 6.81 -16.57 4.72
N PRO A 6 6.33 -17.60 5.45
CA PRO A 6 6.56 -19.01 5.08
C PRO A 6 5.80 -19.43 3.81
N VAL A 7 4.93 -18.56 3.27
CA VAL A 7 4.10 -18.87 2.10
C VAL A 7 4.87 -18.51 0.83
N TYR A 8 5.28 -19.53 0.08
CA TYR A 8 5.77 -19.37 -1.29
C TYR A 8 4.60 -19.10 -2.25
N LYS A 9 4.74 -18.12 -3.14
CA LYS A 9 3.67 -17.69 -4.07
C LYS A 9 4.19 -17.61 -5.50
N ILE A 10 3.42 -18.15 -6.44
CA ILE A 10 3.68 -18.09 -7.89
C ILE A 10 2.50 -17.37 -8.56
N PRO A 11 2.70 -16.24 -9.28
CA PRO A 11 3.96 -15.50 -9.38
C PRO A 11 4.36 -14.83 -8.05
N PRO A 12 5.64 -14.43 -7.89
CA PRO A 12 6.12 -13.80 -6.67
C PRO A 12 5.27 -12.57 -6.26
N THR A 13 4.56 -12.71 -5.13
CA THR A 13 3.60 -11.70 -4.66
C THR A 13 3.87 -11.31 -3.20
N ILE A 14 4.12 -10.03 -2.96
CA ILE A 14 4.10 -9.44 -1.63
C ILE A 14 2.66 -9.13 -1.27
N PHE A 15 2.26 -9.59 -0.09
CA PHE A 15 1.00 -9.19 0.53
C PHE A 15 1.30 -8.80 1.97
N PHE A 16 1.01 -7.56 2.34
CA PHE A 16 1.30 -7.05 3.66
C PHE A 16 0.13 -6.21 4.18
N GLY A 17 -0.53 -6.70 5.22
CA GLY A 17 -1.59 -5.97 5.92
C GLY A 17 -1.01 -5.26 7.15
N PHE A 18 -1.39 -4.00 7.36
CA PHE A 18 -0.92 -3.22 8.49
C PHE A 18 -1.95 -2.19 8.94
N ALA A 19 -1.78 -1.72 10.16
CA ALA A 19 -2.56 -0.65 10.75
C ALA A 19 -1.63 0.51 11.13
N ILE A 20 -1.97 1.72 10.70
CA ILE A 20 -1.27 2.94 11.09
C ILE A 20 -2.09 3.62 12.19
N ASP A 21 -1.46 3.90 13.33
CA ASP A 21 -2.09 4.62 14.42
C ASP A 21 -2.42 6.08 14.05
N PRO A 22 -3.42 6.71 14.70
CA PRO A 22 -3.71 8.13 14.53
C PRO A 22 -2.45 9.00 14.59
N GLY A 23 -2.22 9.84 13.57
CA GLY A 23 -1.07 10.74 13.49
C GLY A 23 0.25 10.08 13.06
N ALA A 24 0.30 8.76 12.91
CA ALA A 24 1.51 8.05 12.48
C ALA A 24 1.63 8.00 10.94
N GLN A 25 2.84 7.64 10.49
CA GLN A 25 3.18 7.50 9.08
C GLN A 25 3.86 6.17 8.81
N PHE A 26 3.74 5.70 7.57
CA PHE A 26 4.37 4.49 7.06
C PHE A 26 5.13 4.84 5.78
N TYR A 27 6.37 4.39 5.71
CA TYR A 27 7.22 4.50 4.53
C TYR A 27 7.78 3.13 4.19
N GLN A 28 7.60 2.71 2.93
CA GLN A 28 8.22 1.51 2.40
C GLN A 28 9.15 1.86 1.25
N ASP A 29 10.41 1.48 1.43
CA ASP A 29 11.54 1.84 0.58
C ASP A 29 11.48 1.22 -0.84
N GLN A 30 12.15 1.92 -1.76
CA GLN A 30 12.26 1.70 -3.19
C GLN A 30 12.87 0.35 -3.61
N ASP A 31 13.78 -0.24 -2.82
CA ASP A 31 14.54 -1.40 -3.32
C ASP A 31 13.70 -2.68 -3.53
N LEU A 32 12.51 -2.76 -2.92
CA LEU A 32 11.57 -3.87 -3.11
C LEU A 32 10.76 -3.79 -4.42
N GLN A 33 10.86 -2.68 -5.18
CA GLN A 33 9.86 -2.27 -6.18
C GLN A 33 10.36 -2.16 -7.62
N LYS A 34 11.64 -2.43 -7.91
CA LYS A 34 12.25 -2.21 -9.24
C LYS A 34 11.62 -3.00 -10.41
N SER A 35 10.66 -3.89 -10.17
CA SER A 35 9.97 -4.66 -11.23
C SER A 35 8.56 -5.12 -10.84
N ARG A 36 7.90 -4.42 -9.90
CA ARG A 36 6.61 -4.86 -9.36
C ARG A 36 5.51 -3.83 -9.56
N ASN A 37 4.34 -4.31 -9.98
CA ASN A 37 3.11 -3.54 -9.87
C ASN A 37 2.66 -3.53 -8.41
N VAL A 38 2.49 -2.35 -7.84
CA VAL A 38 2.10 -2.17 -6.43
C VAL A 38 0.78 -1.43 -6.36
N PHE A 39 -0.11 -1.96 -5.55
CA PHE A 39 -1.38 -1.35 -5.23
C PHE A 39 -1.59 -1.36 -3.72
N THR A 40 -2.00 -0.22 -3.18
CA THR A 40 -2.45 -0.15 -1.78
C THR A 40 -3.95 -0.10 -1.73
N HIS A 41 -4.55 -0.99 -0.93
CA HIS A 41 -5.99 -1.03 -0.68
C HIS A 41 -6.29 -0.59 0.74
N VAL A 42 -7.08 0.46 0.88
CA VAL A 42 -7.55 0.96 2.19
C VAL A 42 -8.78 0.15 2.59
N LEU A 43 -8.70 -0.64 3.67
CA LEU A 43 -9.82 -1.47 4.15
C LEU A 43 -10.79 -0.72 5.07
N GLY A 44 -10.32 0.35 5.69
CA GLY A 44 -11.14 1.11 6.63
C GLY A 44 -10.46 2.40 7.01
N SER A 45 -11.13 3.50 6.70
CA SER A 45 -10.67 4.87 6.92
C SER A 45 -11.86 5.75 7.34
N ARG A 46 -11.61 6.78 8.15
CA ARG A 46 -12.62 7.79 8.54
C ARG A 46 -12.21 9.17 8.03
N LYS A 47 -13.04 10.18 8.27
CA LYS A 47 -12.78 11.58 7.92
C LYS A 47 -11.39 12.02 8.41
N GLY A 48 -10.57 12.57 7.51
CA GLY A 48 -9.16 12.88 7.72
C GLY A 48 -8.22 11.70 7.45
N GLY A 49 -8.65 10.70 6.68
CA GLY A 49 -8.04 9.38 6.56
C GLY A 49 -6.69 9.27 5.83
N ALA A 50 -6.49 8.15 5.13
CA ALA A 50 -5.26 7.83 4.42
C ALA A 50 -4.83 8.91 3.43
N VAL A 51 -3.64 9.47 3.59
CA VAL A 51 -2.99 10.33 2.60
C VAL A 51 -1.84 9.55 1.96
N PHE A 52 -1.67 9.66 0.65
CA PHE A 52 -0.67 8.91 -0.13
C PHE A 52 0.29 9.83 -0.87
N GLY A 53 1.54 9.39 -1.02
CA GLY A 53 2.56 10.07 -1.84
C GLY A 53 3.19 11.27 -1.14
N SER A 54 2.45 12.36 -0.95
CA SER A 54 2.88 13.53 -0.17
C SER A 54 1.94 13.77 1.00
N SER A 55 2.49 14.23 2.13
CA SER A 55 1.67 14.56 3.31
C SER A 55 0.64 15.66 3.01
N GLU A 56 0.85 16.49 1.99
CA GLU A 56 -0.05 17.57 1.59
C GLU A 56 -1.13 17.11 0.59
N SER A 57 -1.05 15.89 0.08
CA SER A 57 -2.02 15.37 -0.86
C SER A 57 -3.41 15.21 -0.24
N PHE A 58 -4.43 15.18 -1.10
CA PHE A 58 -5.81 14.93 -0.67
C PHE A 58 -5.92 13.57 0.02
N SER A 59 -6.72 13.53 1.09
CA SER A 59 -6.99 12.28 1.80
C SER A 59 -7.92 11.40 0.98
N CYS A 60 -7.63 10.10 0.94
CA CYS A 60 -8.54 9.10 0.45
C CYS A 60 -9.48 8.67 1.56
N PHE A 61 -10.76 9.02 1.39
CA PHE A 61 -11.82 8.79 2.37
C PHE A 61 -12.59 7.47 2.15
N SER A 62 -12.24 6.72 1.10
CA SER A 62 -12.98 5.51 0.71
C SER A 62 -12.45 4.25 1.41
N THR A 63 -13.36 3.34 1.76
CA THR A 63 -13.09 1.96 2.21
C THR A 63 -12.60 1.04 1.08
N HIS A 64 -12.47 1.58 -0.14
CA HIS A 64 -11.98 0.86 -1.32
C HIS A 64 -11.14 1.78 -2.22
N CYS A 65 -10.17 2.46 -1.63
CA CYS A 65 -9.21 3.26 -2.39
C CYS A 65 -8.07 2.36 -2.88
N CYS A 66 -7.88 2.26 -4.21
CA CYS A 66 -6.74 1.60 -4.82
C CYS A 66 -5.78 2.66 -5.36
N VAL A 67 -4.56 2.70 -4.81
CA VAL A 67 -3.51 3.61 -5.29
C VAL A 67 -2.42 2.81 -5.95
N ARG A 68 -2.20 3.05 -7.26
CA ARG A 68 -1.08 2.50 -8.02
C ARG A 68 0.13 3.38 -7.79
N THR A 69 1.22 2.84 -7.25
CA THR A 69 2.49 3.57 -7.18
C THR A 69 3.28 3.39 -8.48
N ARG A 70 4.03 4.43 -8.86
CA ARG A 70 4.88 4.40 -10.06
C ARG A 70 5.97 3.34 -9.92
N GLU A 71 6.45 2.91 -11.09
CA GLU A 71 7.44 1.85 -11.34
C GLU A 71 8.80 2.02 -10.64
N TYR A 72 9.02 3.16 -9.97
CA TYR A 72 10.25 3.48 -9.23
C TYR A 72 9.99 4.22 -7.92
N GLY A 73 8.78 4.11 -7.35
CA GLY A 73 8.38 4.86 -6.15
C GLY A 73 8.17 3.96 -4.93
N GLY A 74 8.73 4.37 -3.79
CA GLY A 74 8.32 3.86 -2.48
C GLY A 74 6.87 4.25 -2.16
N VAL A 75 6.28 3.56 -1.18
CA VAL A 75 4.92 3.88 -0.71
C VAL A 75 5.02 4.72 0.55
N SER A 76 4.58 5.98 0.49
CA SER A 76 4.43 6.87 1.64
C SER A 76 2.96 7.02 1.99
N MET A 77 2.60 6.74 3.24
CA MET A 77 1.22 6.85 3.71
C MET A 77 1.13 7.49 5.10
N TRP A 78 0.15 8.37 5.29
CA TRP A 78 -0.13 9.02 6.56
C TRP A 78 -1.54 8.71 7.02
N ASN A 79 -1.71 8.49 8.33
CA ASN A 79 -3.02 8.48 8.96
C ASN A 79 -3.27 9.82 9.64
N LYS A 80 -3.99 10.72 8.97
CA LYS A 80 -4.38 12.02 9.56
C LYS A 80 -5.68 11.95 10.39
N SER A 81 -6.22 10.74 10.64
CA SER A 81 -7.40 10.58 11.47
C SER A 81 -7.05 10.84 12.93
N PHE A 82 -7.92 11.54 13.65
CA PHE A 82 -7.69 11.89 15.06
C PHE A 82 -7.94 10.73 16.04
N SER A 83 -8.74 9.73 15.67
CA SER A 83 -9.25 8.76 16.66
C SER A 83 -9.30 7.31 16.19
N LYS A 84 -8.99 7.02 14.93
CA LYS A 84 -9.08 5.66 14.38
C LYS A 84 -7.80 5.25 13.67
N LYS A 85 -7.42 3.99 13.86
CA LYS A 85 -6.37 3.35 13.09
C LYS A 85 -6.79 3.22 11.64
N LEU A 86 -5.87 3.54 10.73
CA LEU A 86 -6.02 3.31 9.32
C LEU A 86 -5.58 1.88 9.01
N ARG A 87 -6.47 1.06 8.44
CA ARG A 87 -6.14 -0.33 8.05
C ARG A 87 -5.96 -0.42 6.54
N CYS A 88 -4.81 -0.89 6.11
CA CYS A 88 -4.44 -0.98 4.72
C CYS A 88 -3.75 -2.31 4.41
N VAL A 89 -3.79 -2.66 3.13
CA VAL A 89 -3.03 -3.78 2.57
C VAL A 89 -2.22 -3.26 1.40
N ILE A 90 -0.94 -3.58 1.36
CA ILE A 90 -0.10 -3.43 0.18
C ILE A 90 -0.03 -4.78 -0.52
N ILE A 91 -0.34 -4.77 -1.82
CA ILE A 91 -0.21 -5.90 -2.72
C ILE A 91 0.80 -5.48 -3.78
N ALA A 92 1.91 -6.21 -3.88
CA ALA A 92 2.88 -6.02 -4.94
C ALA A 92 3.15 -7.34 -5.64
N GLY A 93 3.10 -7.36 -6.96
CA GLY A 93 3.33 -8.57 -7.75
C GLY A 93 4.29 -8.29 -8.89
N GLU A 94 5.07 -9.29 -9.25
CA GLU A 94 5.86 -9.28 -10.48
C GLU A 94 4.94 -9.26 -11.70
N LEU A 95 5.34 -8.53 -12.75
CA LEU A 95 4.59 -8.47 -13.99
C LEU A 95 4.64 -9.83 -14.69
N VAL A 96 3.47 -10.37 -15.04
CA VAL A 96 3.37 -11.67 -15.73
C VAL A 96 4.00 -11.59 -17.14
N GLY A 97 4.04 -10.40 -17.76
CA GLY A 97 4.66 -10.20 -19.08
C GLY A 97 3.90 -10.83 -20.26
N GLU A 98 2.93 -11.69 -19.98
CA GLU A 98 2.09 -12.38 -20.97
C GLU A 98 0.75 -11.66 -21.19
N GLN A 99 0.13 -11.93 -22.34
CA GLN A 99 -1.18 -11.41 -22.66
C GLN A 99 -2.25 -12.06 -21.76
N VAL A 100 -3.08 -11.23 -21.12
CA VAL A 100 -4.21 -11.70 -20.31
C VAL A 100 -5.48 -11.65 -21.16
N LEU A 101 -6.15 -12.79 -21.32
CA LEU A 101 -7.51 -12.91 -21.84
C LEU A 101 -8.44 -13.18 -20.65
N GLN A 102 -9.50 -12.38 -20.50
CA GLN A 102 -10.43 -12.43 -19.38
C GLN A 102 -11.87 -12.58 -19.88
#